data_AF-A0A059BZW1-F1
#
_entry.id   AF-A0A059BZW1-F1
#
_cell.length_a   1.000
_cell.length_b   1.000
_cell.length_c   1.000
_cell.angle_alpha   90.00
_cell.angle_beta   90.00
_cell.angle_gamma   90.00
#
_symmetry.space_group_name_H-M   'P 1'
#
loop_
_entity.id
_entity.type
_entity.pdbx_description
1 polymer ?
#
loop_
_entity_poly.entity_id
_entity_poly.type
_entity_poly.pdbx_seq_one_letter_code
_entity_poly.pdbx_strand_id
1 'polypeptide(L)'
;MESKPPHPLCQIAETPTHKLLLKQWLKEEELILSRIALKETQIDAVRGEITHLHISFFLFHSLSLLLLFAIPRDAAEAACRRSWIPSLCSLAFSLGIVWAVRYKTDVEVHLEKLLEREKEDAKLLGKCVEELKKKGVEFDLLKEVDALRRAKSLRVEAKPVRKWSARDFVTLFLFAVSCLVLGLMRVVLCD
;
A
#
# COMPACT_ATOMS: atom_id res chain seq x y z
N MET A 1 -58.19 12.89 13.77
CA MET A 1 -56.97 12.24 14.26
C MET A 1 -56.02 12.12 13.08
N GLU A 2 -55.01 12.99 12.98
CA GLU A 2 -53.95 12.79 11.99
C GLU A 2 -53.22 11.49 12.34
N SER A 3 -53.32 10.50 11.45
CA SER A 3 -52.61 9.25 11.61
C SER A 3 -51.11 9.52 11.56
N LYS A 4 -50.40 9.12 12.61
CA LYS A 4 -48.92 9.18 12.67
C LYS A 4 -48.37 8.59 11.37
N PRO A 5 -47.50 9.30 10.63
CA PRO A 5 -46.99 8.79 9.37
C PRO A 5 -46.35 7.41 9.62
N PRO A 6 -46.68 6.39 8.81
CA PRO A 6 -46.17 5.04 9.01
C PRO A 6 -44.64 5.06 8.94
N HIS A 7 -44.01 4.23 9.77
CA HIS A 7 -42.55 4.18 9.86
C HIS A 7 -41.92 3.99 8.46
N PRO A 8 -40.87 4.72 8.08
CA PRO A 8 -40.32 4.70 6.72
C PRO A 8 -39.92 3.29 6.25
N LEU A 9 -39.47 2.41 7.15
CA LEU A 9 -39.24 0.98 6.85
C LEU A 9 -40.50 0.21 6.42
N CYS A 10 -41.69 0.55 6.94
CA CYS A 10 -42.96 -0.03 6.50
C CYS A 10 -43.33 0.48 5.10
N GLN A 11 -43.08 1.74 4.79
CA GLN A 11 -43.32 2.32 3.46
C GLN A 11 -42.38 1.72 2.39
N ILE A 12 -41.12 1.41 2.76
CA ILE A 12 -40.18 0.67 1.90
C ILE A 12 -40.65 -0.77 1.67
N ALA A 13 -41.26 -1.40 2.68
CA ALA A 13 -41.78 -2.76 2.54
C ALA A 13 -42.99 -2.84 1.58
N GLU A 14 -43.74 -1.74 1.47
CA GLU A 14 -44.90 -1.59 0.57
C GLU A 14 -44.50 -1.29 -0.88
N THR A 15 -43.31 -0.73 -1.12
CA THR A 15 -42.78 -0.47 -2.48
C THR A 15 -41.76 -1.55 -2.91
N PRO A 16 -42.09 -2.42 -3.88
CA PRO A 16 -41.23 -3.54 -4.26
C PRO A 16 -39.87 -3.11 -4.84
N THR A 17 -39.81 -1.92 -5.46
CA THR A 17 -38.59 -1.32 -6.02
C THR A 17 -37.60 -0.90 -4.94
N HIS A 18 -38.03 -0.18 -3.90
CA HIS A 18 -37.15 0.25 -2.80
C HIS A 18 -36.68 -0.93 -1.95
N LYS A 19 -37.53 -1.95 -1.76
CA LYS A 19 -37.15 -3.20 -1.09
C LYS A 19 -36.07 -3.97 -1.85
N LEU A 20 -36.18 -4.05 -3.18
CA LEU A 20 -35.19 -4.73 -4.02
C LEU A 20 -33.87 -3.95 -4.06
N LEU A 21 -33.94 -2.63 -4.20
CA LEU A 21 -32.78 -1.74 -4.16
C LEU A 21 -32.02 -1.85 -2.85
N LEU A 22 -32.72 -1.82 -1.71
CA LEU A 22 -32.10 -1.97 -0.40
C LEU A 22 -31.38 -3.33 -0.27
N LYS A 23 -32.02 -4.42 -0.71
CA LYS A 23 -31.37 -5.75 -0.72
C LYS A 23 -30.14 -5.78 -1.62
N GLN A 24 -30.21 -5.16 -2.80
CA GLN A 24 -29.10 -5.09 -3.73
C GLN A 24 -27.94 -4.28 -3.14
N TRP A 25 -28.21 -3.14 -2.53
CA TRP A 25 -27.18 -2.30 -1.91
C TRP A 25 -26.54 -2.94 -0.68
N LEU A 26 -27.32 -3.63 0.16
CA LEU A 26 -26.77 -4.42 1.27
C LEU A 26 -25.86 -5.54 0.75
N LYS A 27 -26.22 -6.17 -0.38
CA LYS A 27 -25.36 -7.18 -0.99
C LYS A 27 -24.08 -6.57 -1.59
N GLU A 28 -24.19 -5.44 -2.28
CA GLU A 28 -23.03 -4.72 -2.81
C GLU A 28 -22.10 -4.24 -1.69
N GLU A 29 -22.64 -3.79 -0.56
CA GLU A 29 -21.86 -3.43 0.63
C GLU A 29 -21.03 -4.60 1.14
N GLU A 30 -21.62 -5.78 1.28
CA GLU A 30 -20.90 -7.02 1.66
C GLU A 30 -19.77 -7.35 0.66
N LEU A 31 -20.04 -7.22 -0.64
CA LEU A 31 -19.04 -7.47 -1.69
C LEU A 31 -17.90 -6.44 -1.68
N ILE A 32 -18.19 -5.17 -1.41
CA ILE A 32 -17.16 -4.13 -1.27
C ILE A 32 -16.32 -4.40 0.00
N LEU A 33 -16.93 -4.73 1.12
CA LEU A 33 -16.21 -5.05 2.36
C LEU A 33 -15.28 -6.25 2.19
N SER A 34 -15.72 -7.29 1.47
CA SER A 34 -14.88 -8.44 1.13
C SER A 34 -13.68 -8.05 0.25
N ARG A 35 -13.89 -7.19 -0.76
CA ARG A 35 -12.79 -6.66 -1.59
C ARG A 35 -11.79 -5.82 -0.79
N ILE A 36 -12.29 -4.98 0.13
CA ILE A 36 -11.47 -4.18 1.04
C ILE A 36 -10.59 -5.09 1.90
N ALA A 37 -11.17 -6.11 2.53
CA ALA A 37 -10.42 -7.05 3.36
C ALA A 37 -9.34 -7.80 2.55
N LEU A 38 -9.67 -8.22 1.32
CA LEU A 38 -8.69 -8.83 0.42
C LEU A 38 -7.54 -7.86 0.06
N LYS A 39 -7.83 -6.59 -0.21
CA LYS A 39 -6.79 -5.60 -0.49
C LYS A 39 -5.93 -5.28 0.73
N GLU A 40 -6.51 -5.24 1.93
CA GLU A 40 -5.77 -5.04 3.17
C GLU A 40 -4.78 -6.19 3.40
N THR A 41 -5.23 -7.43 3.27
CA THR A 41 -4.34 -8.61 3.35
C THR A 41 -3.25 -8.61 2.28
N GLN A 42 -3.55 -8.16 1.05
CA GLN A 42 -2.53 -8.00 0.01
C GLN A 42 -1.49 -6.92 0.36
N ILE A 43 -1.91 -5.79 0.92
CA ILE A 43 -1.00 -4.74 1.38
C ILE A 43 -0.10 -5.27 2.50
N ASP A 44 -0.66 -5.98 3.47
CA ASP A 44 0.11 -6.55 4.57
C ASP A 44 1.12 -7.60 4.09
N ALA A 45 0.74 -8.42 3.10
CA ALA A 45 1.67 -9.35 2.45
C ALA A 45 2.85 -8.62 1.78
N VAL A 46 2.56 -7.57 1.00
CA VAL A 46 3.61 -6.75 0.35
C VAL A 46 4.52 -6.08 1.38
N ARG A 47 3.98 -5.57 2.50
CA ARG A 47 4.79 -5.02 3.61
C ARG A 47 5.69 -6.09 4.24
N GLY A 48 5.21 -7.32 4.38
CA GLY A 48 6.01 -8.47 4.80
C GLY A 48 7.18 -8.74 3.84
N GLU A 49 6.93 -8.76 2.54
CA GLU A 49 7.97 -8.93 1.52
C GLU A 49 9.00 -7.80 1.52
N ILE A 50 8.56 -6.54 1.67
CA ILE A 50 9.46 -5.39 1.82
C ILE A 50 10.35 -5.57 3.05
N THR A 51 9.79 -5.98 4.18
CA THR A 51 10.54 -6.24 5.41
C THR A 51 11.57 -7.35 5.21
N HIS A 52 11.19 -8.42 4.51
CA HIS A 52 12.10 -9.51 4.17
C HIS A 52 13.27 -9.06 3.28
N LEU A 53 13.02 -8.16 2.32
CA LEU A 53 14.07 -7.56 1.48
C LEU A 53 15.06 -6.74 2.32
N HIS A 54 14.58 -5.95 3.28
CA HIS A 54 15.45 -5.20 4.20
C HIS A 54 16.29 -6.16 5.07
N ILE A 55 15.68 -7.19 5.63
CA ILE A 55 16.40 -8.20 6.43
C ILE A 55 17.49 -8.87 5.58
N SER A 56 17.15 -9.30 4.36
CA SER A 56 18.09 -9.92 3.43
C SER A 56 19.27 -9.00 3.08
N PHE A 57 19.00 -7.71 2.89
CA PHE A 57 20.03 -6.70 2.66
C PHE A 57 21.05 -6.63 3.81
N PHE A 58 20.56 -6.46 5.04
CA PHE A 58 21.43 -6.35 6.21
C PHE A 58 22.16 -7.66 6.52
N LEU A 59 21.49 -8.80 6.37
CA LEU A 59 22.11 -10.11 6.56
C LEU A 59 23.25 -10.34 5.55
N PHE A 60 23.02 -10.05 4.27
CA PHE A 60 24.04 -10.17 3.24
C PHE A 60 25.25 -9.30 3.54
N HIS A 61 25.04 -8.02 3.85
CA HIS A 61 26.14 -7.10 4.14
C HIS A 61 26.87 -7.46 5.44
N SER A 62 26.15 -7.88 6.47
CA SER A 62 26.75 -8.32 7.74
C SER A 62 27.61 -9.57 7.53
N LEU A 63 27.11 -10.58 6.81
CA LEU A 63 27.87 -11.79 6.49
C LEU A 63 29.08 -11.47 5.61
N SER A 64 28.93 -10.59 4.62
CA SER A 64 30.03 -10.14 3.77
C SER A 64 31.15 -9.50 4.57
N LEU A 65 30.81 -8.63 5.54
CA LEU A 65 31.79 -8.01 6.43
C LEU A 65 32.42 -9.03 7.38
N LEU A 66 31.66 -9.95 7.97
CA LEU A 66 32.21 -11.01 8.82
C LEU A 66 33.22 -11.89 8.06
N LEU A 67 32.89 -12.27 6.84
CA LEU A 67 33.80 -13.04 5.98
C LEU A 67 35.04 -12.23 5.61
N LEU A 68 34.88 -10.95 5.31
CA LEU A 68 35.99 -10.03 5.02
C LEU A 68 36.98 -9.95 6.19
N PHE A 69 36.49 -9.77 7.42
CA PHE A 69 37.32 -9.70 8.62
C PHE A 69 37.92 -11.05 9.04
N ALA A 70 37.39 -12.17 8.53
CA ALA A 70 37.93 -13.50 8.76
C ALA A 70 39.09 -13.87 7.83
N ILE A 71 39.41 -13.05 6.83
CA ILE A 71 40.51 -13.33 5.88
C ILE A 71 41.87 -13.19 6.59
N PRO A 72 42.77 -14.19 6.52
CA PRO A 72 44.13 -14.08 7.05
C PRO A 72 44.94 -12.99 6.32
N ARG A 73 45.77 -12.25 7.07
CA ARG A 73 46.60 -11.15 6.53
C ARG A 73 47.52 -11.59 5.39
N ASP A 74 48.06 -12.80 5.46
CA ASP A 74 48.96 -13.35 4.44
C ASP A 74 48.27 -13.58 3.07
N ALA A 75 46.94 -13.63 3.05
CA ALA A 75 46.14 -13.75 1.84
C ALA A 75 45.59 -12.41 1.32
N ALA A 76 45.82 -11.30 2.06
CA ALA A 76 45.21 -10.00 1.79
C ALA A 76 45.74 -9.34 0.50
N GLU A 77 47.04 -9.40 0.20
CA GLU A 77 47.60 -8.80 -1.03
C GLU A 77 47.02 -9.42 -2.32
N ALA A 78 46.90 -10.76 -2.35
CA ALA A 78 46.29 -11.48 -3.46
C ALA A 78 44.78 -11.17 -3.55
N ALA A 79 44.11 -11.05 -2.40
CA ALA A 79 42.70 -10.69 -2.30
C ALA A 79 42.44 -9.23 -2.73
N CYS A 80 43.34 -8.27 -2.46
CA CYS A 80 43.23 -6.89 -2.90
C CYS A 80 43.20 -6.79 -4.43
N ARG A 81 44.10 -7.50 -5.13
CA ARG A 81 44.13 -7.52 -6.60
C ARG A 81 42.83 -8.07 -7.21
N ARG A 82 42.16 -8.99 -6.50
CA ARG A 82 40.91 -9.62 -6.92
C ARG A 82 39.66 -9.02 -6.25
N SER A 83 39.82 -7.94 -5.48
CA SER A 83 38.75 -7.30 -4.69
C SER A 83 37.60 -6.77 -5.54
N TRP A 84 37.83 -6.56 -6.84
CA TRP A 84 36.79 -6.16 -7.78
C TRP A 84 35.67 -7.21 -7.91
N ILE A 85 35.96 -8.50 -7.74
CA ILE A 85 34.93 -9.56 -7.83
C ILE A 85 33.91 -9.45 -6.68
N PRO A 86 34.31 -9.52 -5.39
CA PRO A 86 33.35 -9.35 -4.29
C PRO A 86 32.73 -7.94 -4.28
N SER A 87 33.46 -6.90 -4.73
CA SER A 87 32.90 -5.56 -4.89
C SER A 87 31.76 -5.53 -5.93
N LEU A 88 31.94 -6.14 -7.09
CA LEU A 88 30.95 -6.18 -8.16
C LEU A 88 29.73 -7.03 -7.75
N CYS A 89 29.97 -8.19 -7.12
CA CYS A 89 28.90 -9.03 -6.59
C CYS A 89 28.08 -8.30 -5.51
N SER A 90 28.75 -7.63 -4.57
CA SER A 90 28.06 -6.83 -3.54
C SER A 90 27.27 -5.69 -4.17
N LEU A 91 27.85 -4.95 -5.13
CA LEU A 91 27.16 -3.85 -5.79
C LEU A 91 25.92 -4.34 -6.56
N ALA A 92 26.04 -5.44 -7.30
CA ALA A 92 24.93 -6.03 -8.05
C ALA A 92 23.80 -6.49 -7.11
N PHE A 93 24.14 -7.17 -6.01
CA PHE A 93 23.15 -7.58 -5.01
C PHE A 93 22.46 -6.38 -4.36
N SER A 94 23.22 -5.38 -3.94
CA SER A 94 22.69 -4.15 -3.35
C SER A 94 21.74 -3.41 -4.29
N LEU A 95 22.12 -3.22 -5.56
CA LEU A 95 21.27 -2.58 -6.56
C LEU A 95 20.00 -3.38 -6.82
N GLY A 96 20.11 -4.72 -6.87
CA GLY A 96 18.96 -5.62 -7.00
C GLY A 96 17.97 -5.47 -5.86
N ILE A 97 18.44 -5.44 -4.61
CA ILE A 97 17.57 -5.24 -3.44
C ILE A 97 16.97 -3.83 -3.42
N VAL A 98 17.77 -2.79 -3.68
CA VAL A 98 17.28 -1.40 -3.75
C VAL A 98 16.16 -1.27 -4.80
N TRP A 99 16.35 -1.86 -5.97
CA TRP A 99 15.34 -1.89 -7.03
C TRP A 99 14.08 -2.65 -6.60
N ALA A 100 14.24 -3.83 -5.99
CA ALA A 100 13.12 -4.64 -5.51
C ALA A 100 12.31 -3.91 -4.42
N VAL A 101 12.97 -3.25 -3.47
CA VAL A 101 12.33 -2.44 -2.43
C VAL A 101 11.55 -1.30 -3.05
N ARG A 102 12.14 -0.58 -4.02
CA ARG A 102 11.44 0.50 -4.75
C ARG A 102 10.21 -0.02 -5.48
N TYR A 103 10.36 -1.09 -6.24
CA TYR A 103 9.26 -1.72 -6.96
C TYR A 103 8.11 -2.14 -6.02
N LYS A 104 8.42 -2.86 -4.93
CA LYS A 104 7.40 -3.31 -3.97
C LYS A 104 6.75 -2.15 -3.23
N THR A 105 7.50 -1.09 -2.94
CA THR A 105 6.96 0.13 -2.35
C THR A 105 5.98 0.85 -3.29
N ASP A 106 6.27 0.90 -4.59
CA ASP A 106 5.35 1.47 -5.58
C ASP A 106 4.07 0.63 -5.73
N VAL A 107 4.20 -0.70 -5.66
CA VAL A 107 3.06 -1.63 -5.62
C VAL A 107 2.21 -1.38 -4.37
N GLU A 108 2.83 -1.24 -3.19
CA GLU A 108 2.14 -0.90 -1.94
C GLU A 108 1.36 0.42 -2.10
N VAL A 109 2.00 1.47 -2.61
CA VAL A 109 1.36 2.78 -2.86
C VAL A 109 0.16 2.63 -3.80
N HIS A 110 0.30 1.83 -4.85
CA HIS A 110 -0.77 1.61 -5.81
C HIS A 110 -1.96 0.90 -5.16
N LEU A 111 -1.70 -0.15 -4.37
CA LEU A 111 -2.73 -0.87 -3.63
C LEU A 111 -3.41 0.00 -2.57
N GLU A 112 -2.66 0.83 -1.84
CA GLU A 112 -3.20 1.81 -0.89
C GLU A 112 -4.17 2.78 -1.59
N LYS A 113 -3.80 3.29 -2.77
CA LYS A 113 -4.68 4.16 -3.57
C LYS A 113 -5.94 3.44 -4.06
N LEU A 114 -5.86 2.15 -4.40
CA LEU A 114 -7.05 1.36 -4.77
C LEU A 114 -7.95 1.11 -3.57
N LEU A 115 -7.36 0.77 -2.42
CA LEU A 115 -8.07 0.56 -1.16
C LEU A 115 -8.79 1.83 -0.71
N GLU A 116 -8.14 3.00 -0.79
CA GLU A 116 -8.77 4.29 -0.47
C GLU A 116 -10.01 4.54 -1.32
N ARG A 117 -9.94 4.27 -2.63
CA ARG A 117 -11.08 4.43 -3.54
C ARG A 117 -12.23 3.49 -3.19
N GLU A 118 -11.94 2.22 -2.91
CA GLU A 118 -12.97 1.25 -2.51
C GLU A 118 -13.60 1.60 -1.16
N LYS A 119 -12.80 2.08 -0.18
CA LYS A 119 -13.32 2.57 1.12
C LYS A 119 -14.21 3.80 0.95
N GLU A 120 -13.87 4.71 0.04
CA GLU A 120 -14.72 5.85 -0.30
C GLU A 120 -16.04 5.39 -0.93
N ASP A 121 -16.01 4.43 -1.86
CA ASP A 121 -17.21 3.87 -2.49
C ASP A 121 -18.10 3.15 -1.47
N ALA A 122 -17.51 2.36 -0.56
CA ALA A 122 -18.21 1.74 0.56
C ALA A 122 -18.92 2.79 1.43
N LYS A 123 -18.21 3.88 1.76
CA LYS A 123 -18.75 4.97 2.58
C LYS A 123 -19.90 5.70 1.88
N LEU A 124 -19.82 5.91 0.57
CA LEU A 124 -20.90 6.52 -0.21
C LEU A 124 -22.11 5.61 -0.26
N LEU A 125 -21.92 4.31 -0.51
CA LEU A 125 -23.00 3.33 -0.51
C LEU A 125 -23.69 3.25 0.85
N GLY A 126 -22.93 3.19 1.95
CA GLY A 126 -23.49 3.20 3.30
C GLY A 126 -24.33 4.45 3.58
N LYS A 127 -23.90 5.64 3.12
CA LYS A 127 -24.71 6.85 3.21
C LYS A 127 -25.99 6.77 2.40
N CYS A 128 -25.95 6.23 1.18
CA CYS A 128 -27.14 6.03 0.37
C CYS A 128 -28.14 5.06 1.04
N VAL A 129 -27.64 3.98 1.66
CA VAL A 129 -28.47 3.03 2.39
C VAL A 129 -29.14 3.69 3.60
N GLU A 130 -28.40 4.49 4.37
CA GLU A 130 -28.96 5.20 5.54
C GLU A 130 -29.98 6.28 5.13
N GLU A 131 -29.72 7.04 4.08
CA GLU A 131 -30.68 8.02 3.54
C GLU A 131 -31.94 7.32 2.98
N LEU A 132 -31.78 6.19 2.29
CA LEU A 132 -32.91 5.37 1.83
C LEU A 132 -33.75 4.86 3.01
N LYS A 133 -33.12 4.36 4.09
CA LYS A 133 -33.82 3.92 5.30
C LYS A 133 -34.57 5.06 6.00
N LYS A 134 -34.02 6.28 5.94
CA LYS A 134 -34.58 7.47 6.59
C LYS A 134 -35.73 8.09 5.80
N LYS A 135 -35.60 8.22 4.49
CA LYS A 135 -36.57 8.89 3.60
C LYS A 135 -37.62 7.94 3.03
N GLY A 136 -37.32 6.65 2.95
CA GLY A 136 -38.24 5.65 2.43
C GLY A 136 -38.69 5.96 1.00
N VAL A 137 -39.98 6.20 0.80
CA VAL A 137 -40.60 6.43 -0.51
C VAL A 137 -40.25 7.80 -1.10
N GLU A 138 -39.81 8.76 -0.28
CA GLU A 138 -39.38 10.09 -0.75
C GLU A 138 -37.95 10.11 -1.31
N PHE A 139 -37.25 8.97 -1.28
CA PHE A 139 -35.87 8.89 -1.75
C PHE A 139 -35.80 8.94 -3.28
N ASP A 140 -35.26 10.04 -3.81
CA ASP A 140 -34.97 10.18 -5.24
C ASP A 140 -33.56 9.68 -5.56
N LEU A 141 -33.51 8.52 -6.21
CA LEU A 141 -32.29 7.81 -6.57
C LEU A 141 -31.38 8.64 -7.48
N LEU A 142 -31.94 9.38 -8.44
CA LEU A 142 -31.15 10.15 -9.40
C LEU A 142 -30.57 11.40 -8.73
N LYS A 143 -31.37 12.09 -7.92
CA LYS A 143 -30.95 13.33 -7.27
C LYS A 143 -29.91 13.10 -6.17
N GLU A 144 -30.12 12.09 -5.32
CA GLU A 144 -29.28 11.88 -4.14
C GLU A 144 -27.97 11.17 -4.49
N VAL A 145 -28.00 10.18 -5.38
CA VAL A 145 -26.78 9.50 -5.84
C VAL A 145 -25.91 10.45 -6.66
N ASP A 146 -26.50 11.29 -7.52
CA ASP A 146 -25.74 12.24 -8.32
C ASP A 146 -25.14 13.36 -7.46
N ALA A 147 -25.86 13.87 -6.45
CA ALA A 147 -25.32 14.84 -5.49
C ALA A 147 -24.08 14.28 -4.75
N LEU A 148 -24.15 13.02 -4.30
CA LEU A 148 -23.04 12.35 -3.63
C LEU A 148 -21.87 12.07 -4.60
N ARG A 149 -22.15 11.71 -5.85
CA ARG A 149 -21.13 11.50 -6.89
C ARG A 149 -20.41 12.80 -7.25
N ARG A 150 -21.13 13.93 -7.35
CA ARG A 150 -20.52 15.26 -7.56
C ARG A 150 -19.70 15.71 -6.36
N ALA A 151 -20.16 15.44 -5.14
CA ALA A 151 -19.36 15.72 -3.94
C ALA A 151 -18.05 14.91 -3.91
N LYS A 152 -18.05 13.67 -4.44
CA LYS A 152 -16.85 12.86 -4.64
C LYS A 152 -15.89 13.51 -5.64
N SER A 153 -16.37 13.94 -6.81
CA SER A 153 -15.50 14.48 -7.87
C SER A 153 -14.74 15.72 -7.42
N LEU A 154 -15.38 16.63 -6.69
CA LEU A 154 -14.74 17.84 -6.15
C LEU A 154 -13.63 17.55 -5.14
N ARG A 155 -13.71 16.42 -4.43
CA ARG A 155 -12.74 16.06 -3.39
C ARG A 155 -11.46 15.44 -3.95
N VAL A 156 -11.55 14.83 -5.13
CA VAL A 156 -10.42 14.21 -5.84
C VAL A 156 -9.44 15.27 -6.34
N GLU A 157 -9.91 16.46 -6.71
CA GLU A 157 -9.07 17.55 -7.23
C GLU A 157 -8.19 18.23 -6.15
N ALA A 158 -8.50 18.06 -4.87
CA ALA A 158 -7.85 18.79 -3.78
C ALA A 158 -6.63 18.09 -3.14
N LYS A 159 -6.23 16.89 -3.60
CA LYS A 159 -5.12 16.14 -2.95
C LYS A 159 -3.76 16.75 -3.34
N PRO A 160 -2.97 17.29 -2.39
CA PRO A 160 -1.70 17.94 -2.70
C PRO A 160 -0.64 16.92 -3.14
N VAL A 161 0.19 17.32 -4.10
CA VAL A 161 1.31 16.52 -4.61
C VAL A 161 2.50 16.65 -3.66
N ARG A 162 2.83 15.59 -2.93
CA ARG A 162 3.97 15.56 -2.01
C ARG A 162 5.27 15.34 -2.80
N LYS A 163 6.23 16.28 -2.70
CA LYS A 163 7.51 16.25 -3.44
C LYS A 163 8.52 15.20 -2.94
N TRP A 164 8.49 14.84 -1.65
CA TRP A 164 9.41 13.85 -1.06
C TRP A 164 8.68 12.93 -0.09
N SER A 165 8.78 11.62 -0.33
CA SER A 165 8.19 10.59 0.52
C SER A 165 9.21 10.08 1.55
N ALA A 166 8.76 9.65 2.73
CA ALA A 166 9.61 8.93 3.67
C ALA A 166 10.25 7.67 3.03
N ARG A 167 9.55 7.11 2.03
CA ARG A 167 9.99 5.98 1.20
C ARG A 167 11.25 6.30 0.38
N ASP A 168 11.43 7.55 -0.06
CA ASP A 168 12.62 7.97 -0.81
C ASP A 168 13.86 7.97 0.07
N PHE A 169 13.70 8.42 1.32
CA PHE A 169 14.77 8.43 2.33
C PHE A 169 15.25 7.01 2.67
N VAL A 170 14.34 6.04 2.78
CA VAL A 170 14.70 4.64 3.06
C VAL A 170 15.63 4.10 1.98
N THR A 171 15.32 4.35 0.72
CA THR A 171 16.18 3.86 -0.37
C THR A 171 17.49 4.62 -0.48
N LEU A 172 17.50 5.93 -0.22
CA LEU A 172 18.76 6.68 -0.14
C LEU A 172 19.66 6.13 0.97
N PHE A 173 19.07 5.75 2.10
CA PHE A 173 19.78 5.10 3.19
C PHE A 173 20.36 3.75 2.79
N LEU A 174 19.57 2.87 2.15
CA LEU A 174 20.08 1.59 1.65
C LEU A 174 21.24 1.79 0.66
N PHE A 175 21.11 2.73 -0.27
CA PHE A 175 22.16 3.07 -1.21
C PHE A 175 23.44 3.57 -0.51
N ALA A 176 23.30 4.46 0.48
CA ALA A 176 24.43 4.95 1.27
C ALA A 176 25.16 3.83 2.03
N VAL A 177 24.41 2.90 2.64
CA VAL A 177 24.98 1.72 3.30
C VAL A 177 25.74 0.85 2.31
N SER A 178 25.21 0.62 1.11
CA SER A 178 25.91 -0.14 0.06
C SER A 178 27.23 0.52 -0.33
N CYS A 179 27.25 1.85 -0.52
CA CYS A 179 28.47 2.60 -0.80
C CYS A 179 29.49 2.49 0.35
N LEU A 180 29.04 2.59 1.60
CA LEU A 180 29.89 2.45 2.78
C LEU A 180 30.55 1.07 2.84
N VAL A 181 29.77 0.00 2.64
CA VAL A 181 30.29 -1.37 2.67
C VAL A 181 31.31 -1.60 1.54
N LEU A 182 31.08 -1.03 0.35
CA LEU A 182 32.06 -1.08 -0.75
C LEU A 182 33.37 -0.37 -0.39
N GLY A 183 33.29 0.80 0.25
CA GLY A 183 34.47 1.50 0.77
C GLY A 183 35.22 0.66 1.80
N LEU A 184 34.51 0.10 2.78
CA LEU A 184 35.11 -0.76 3.81
C LEU A 184 35.76 -2.01 3.22
N MET A 185 35.15 -2.67 2.23
CA MET A 185 35.75 -3.81 1.53
C MET A 185 37.09 -3.46 0.87
N ARG A 186 37.21 -2.25 0.32
CA ARG A 186 38.47 -1.82 -0.29
C ARG A 186 39.53 -1.48 0.75
N VAL A 187 39.18 -0.72 1.78
CA VAL A 187 40.11 -0.36 2.86
C VAL A 187 40.66 -1.62 3.54
N VAL A 188 39.79 -2.54 3.98
CA VAL A 188 40.23 -3.74 4.72
C VAL A 188 41.07 -4.70 3.88
N LEU A 189 40.87 -4.76 2.55
CA LEU A 189 41.64 -5.66 1.69
C LEU A 189 42.95 -5.05 1.21
N CYS A 190 43.03 -3.72 1.07
CA CYS A 190 44.13 -3.05 0.35
C CYS A 190 44.97 -2.10 1.21
N ASP A 191 44.55 -1.78 2.44
CA ASP A 191 45.35 -1.10 3.48
C ASP A 191 45.63 -2.08 4.64
#